data_AF-A0A5H2Q420-F1
#
_entry.id   AF-A0A5H2Q420-F1
#
_cell.length_a   1.000
_cell.length_b   1.000
_cell.length_c   1.000
_cell.angle_alpha   90.00
_cell.angle_beta   90.00
_cell.angle_gamma   90.00
#
_symmetry.space_group_name_H-M   'P 1'
#
loop_
_entity.id
_entity.type
_entity.pdbx_description
1 polymer ?
#
loop_
_entity_poly.entity_id
_entity_poly.type
_entity_poly.pdbx_seq_one_letter_code
_entity_poly.pdbx_strand_id
1 'polypeptide(L)' 'MPASGLSLFGTPDAVAARLARLAGMGVDHVMGLHNFGRMPRAAVLESMRALAQEALPRAGTAALIA' A
#
# COMPACT_ATOMS: atom_id res chain seq x y z
N MET A 1 10.49 13.32 1.83
CA MET A 1 9.90 12.16 1.12
C MET A 1 11.04 11.26 0.68
N PRO A 2 11.05 9.94 0.93
CA PRO A 2 12.18 9.10 0.54
C PRO A 2 12.39 9.16 -0.98
N ALA A 3 13.64 9.33 -1.39
CA ALA A 3 14.05 9.84 -2.71
C ALA A 3 13.71 8.93 -3.91
N SER A 4 13.37 7.65 -3.70
CA SER A 4 13.07 6.70 -4.77
C SER A 4 11.60 6.63 -5.18
N GLY A 5 10.67 7.10 -4.33
CA GLY A 5 9.23 6.92 -4.53
C GLY A 5 8.76 5.45 -4.51
N LEU A 6 9.60 4.53 -4.04
CA LEU A 6 9.29 3.11 -3.89
C LEU A 6 8.62 2.76 -2.56
N SER A 7 8.64 3.69 -1.59
CA SER A 7 8.00 3.49 -0.29
C SER A 7 6.52 3.84 -0.34
N LEU A 8 5.66 2.91 0.08
CA LEU A 8 4.20 3.04 0.09
C LEU A 8 3.69 3.49 1.47
N PHE A 9 4.18 4.63 1.97
CA PHE A 9 3.75 5.20 3.25
C PHE A 9 2.92 6.47 3.05
N GLY A 10 1.84 6.63 3.81
CA GLY A 10 1.03 7.85 3.84
C GLY A 10 -0.46 7.57 3.88
N THR A 11 -1.25 8.54 3.42
CA THR A 11 -2.71 8.40 3.27
C THR A 11 -3.06 7.39 2.18
N PRO A 12 -4.28 6.85 2.17
CA PRO A 12 -4.70 5.91 1.13
C PRO A 12 -4.60 6.49 -0.28
N ASP A 13 -4.86 7.79 -0.48
CA ASP A 13 -4.69 8.46 -1.79
C ASP A 13 -3.22 8.49 -2.24
N ALA A 14 -2.31 8.82 -1.33
CA ALA A 14 -0.89 8.84 -1.63
C ALA A 14 -0.35 7.43 -1.92
N VAL A 15 -0.89 6.40 -1.26
CA VAL A 15 -0.55 4.99 -1.55
C VAL A 15 -1.13 4.58 -2.90
N ALA A 16 -2.38 4.92 -3.19
CA ALA A 16 -3.04 4.60 -4.46
C ALA A 16 -2.30 5.19 -5.67
N ALA A 17 -1.92 6.47 -5.61
CA ALA A 17 -1.14 7.12 -6.66
C ALA A 17 0.21 6.45 -6.92
N ARG A 18 0.86 5.93 -5.87
CA ARG A 18 2.13 5.21 -6.00
C ARG A 18 1.94 3.79 -6.54
N LEU A 19 0.87 3.10 -6.14
CA LEU A 19 0.51 1.80 -6.70
C LEU A 19 0.25 1.90 -8.21
N ALA A 20 -0.52 2.90 -8.64
CA ALA A 20 -0.76 3.18 -10.06
C ALA A 20 0.56 3.49 -10.80
N ARG A 21 1.48 4.23 -10.17
CA ARG A 21 2.82 4.49 -10.73
C ARG A 21 3.62 3.21 -10.91
N LEU A 22 3.64 2.33 -9.91
CA LEU A 22 4.34 1.04 -9.98
C LEU A 22 3.77 0.16 -11.09
N ALA A 23 2.44 0.09 -11.23
CA ALA A 23 1.80 -0.60 -12.34
C ALA A 23 2.23 -0.02 -13.70
N GLY A 24 2.28 1.31 -13.83
CA GLY A 24 2.81 1.99 -15.03
C GLY A 24 4.29 1.70 -15.33
N MET A 25 5.06 1.20 -14.36
CA MET A 25 6.44 0.75 -14.55
C MET A 25 6.54 -0.76 -14.91
N GLY A 26 5.41 -1.47 -15.02
CA GLY A 26 5.36 -2.90 -15.29
C GLY A 26 5.50 -3.76 -14.03
N VAL A 27 5.21 -3.22 -12.84
CA VAL A 27 5.16 -4.02 -11.60
C VAL A 27 3.77 -4.63 -11.45
N ASP A 28 3.68 -5.95 -11.58
CA ASP A 28 2.40 -6.68 -11.48
C ASP A 28 2.10 -7.17 -10.04
N HIS A 29 3.13 -7.23 -9.18
CA HIS A 29 3.02 -7.76 -7.82
C HIS A 29 3.73 -6.88 -6.79
N VAL A 30 3.03 -6.57 -5.70
CA VAL A 30 3.54 -5.80 -4.57
C VAL A 30 3.24 -6.55 -3.28
N MET A 31 4.26 -6.77 -2.46
CA MET A 31 4.09 -7.30 -1.11
C MET A 31 4.13 -6.16 -0.09
N GLY A 32 3.12 -6.09 0.78
CA GLY A 32 3.04 -5.09 1.84
C GLY A 32 3.61 -5.60 3.17
N LEU A 33 4.52 -4.85 3.78
CA LEU A 33 4.94 -5.05 5.17
C LEU A 33 4.22 -4.03 6.05
N HIS A 34 3.23 -4.48 6.83
CA HIS A 34 2.41 -3.61 7.68
C HIS A 34 2.85 -3.60 9.16
N ASN A 35 3.63 -4.58 9.57
CA ASN A 35 4.10 -4.76 10.94
C ASN A 35 5.62 -4.63 11.00
N PHE A 36 6.09 -3.51 11.55
CA PHE A 36 7.51 -3.28 11.74
C PHE A 36 7.84 -3.00 13.22
N GLY A 37 8.83 -3.69 13.76
CA GLY A 37 9.24 -3.53 15.16
C GLY A 37 8.10 -3.77 16.17
N ARG A 38 7.91 -2.84 17.10
CA ARG A 38 6.91 -2.93 18.19
C ARG A 38 5.61 -2.19 17.88
N MET A 39 5.22 -2.10 16.60
CA MET A 39 3.98 -1.42 16.22
C MET A 39 2.76 -2.01 16.94
N PRO A 40 1.84 -1.17 17.46
CA PRO A 40 0.61 -1.64 18.07
C PRO A 40 -0.21 -2.46 17.06
N ARG A 41 -0.73 -3.62 17.48
CA ARG A 41 -1.56 -4.49 16.64
C ARG A 41 -2.72 -3.75 15.98
N ALA A 42 -3.37 -2.83 16.71
CA ALA A 42 -4.47 -2.03 16.18
C ALA A 42 -4.05 -1.19 14.97
N ALA A 43 -2.87 -0.58 15.00
CA ALA A 43 -2.35 0.22 13.90
C ALA A 43 -2.00 -0.63 12.67
N VAL A 44 -1.48 -1.85 12.88
CA VAL A 44 -1.22 -2.81 11.79
C VAL A 44 -2.52 -3.18 11.09
N LEU A 45 -3.56 -3.55 11.86
CA LEU A 45 -4.86 -3.91 11.31
C LEU A 45 -5.53 -2.74 10.58
N GLU A 46 -5.40 -1.53 11.12
CA GLU A 46 -5.90 -0.32 10.46
C GLU A 46 -5.20 -0.10 9.12
N SER A 47 -3.88 -0.24 9.08
CA SER A 47 -3.12 -0.11 7.83
C SER A 47 -3.52 -1.15 6.78
N MET A 48 -3.73 -2.40 7.19
CA MET A 48 -4.20 -3.46 6.29
C MET A 48 -5.61 -3.17 5.77
N ARG A 49 -6.52 -2.68 6.63
CA ARG A 49 -7.88 -2.30 6.24
C ARG A 49 -7.88 -1.13 5.27
N ALA A 50 -7.15 -0.06 5.57
CA ALA A 50 -7.05 1.11 4.71
C ALA A 50 -6.44 0.76 3.34
N LEU A 51 -5.43 -0.13 3.29
CA LEU A 51 -4.91 -0.63 2.02
C LEU A 51 -6.02 -1.34 1.22
N ALA A 52 -6.68 -2.32 1.85
CA ALA A 52 -7.64 -3.20 1.17
C ALA A 52 -8.92 -2.48 0.75
N GLN A 53 -9.46 -1.61 1.61
CA GLN A 53 -10.78 -1.01 1.45
C GLN A 53 -10.73 0.38 0.81
N GLU A 54 -9.59 1.07 0.86
CA GLU A 54 -9.47 2.42 0.33
C GLU A 54 -8.44 2.54 -0.79
N ALA A 55 -7.19 2.17 -0.54
CA ALA A 55 -6.11 2.44 -1.48
C ALA A 55 -6.18 1.57 -2.74
N LEU A 56 -6.43 0.26 -2.61
CA LEU A 56 -6.53 -0.65 -3.77
C LEU A 56 -7.68 -0.27 -4.72
N PRO A 57 -8.93 -0.04 -4.23
CA PRO A 57 -10.00 0.45 -5.09
C PRO A 57 -9.67 1.77 -5.80
N ARG A 58 -9.07 2.74 -5.09
CA ARG A 58 -8.68 4.04 -5.67
C ARG A 58 -7.58 3.91 -6.72
N ALA A 59 -6.71 2.90 -6.61
CA ALA A 59 -5.69 2.60 -7.60
C ALA A 59 -6.21 1.79 -8.81
N GLY A 60 -7.47 1.35 -8.78
CA GLY A 60 -8.05 0.52 -9.84
C GLY A 60 -7.51 -0.91 -9.87
N THR A 61 -7.04 -1.43 -8.72
CA THR A 61 -6.53 -2.80 -8.59
C THR A 61 -7.20 -3.53 -7.43
N ALA A 62 -7.03 -4.85 -7.38
CA ALA A 62 -7.57 -5.71 -6.33
C ALA A 62 -6.43 -6.48 -5.63
N ALA A 63 -6.62 -6.77 -4.34
CA ALA A 63 -5.73 -7.68 -3.63
C ALA A 63 -6.00 -9.13 -4.09
N LEU A 64 -4.93 -9.84 -4.44
CA LEU A 64 -4.93 -11.29 -4.44
C LEU A 64 -4.62 -11.76 -3.01
N ILE A 65 -5.58 -12.47 -2.41
CA ILE A 65 -5.34 -13.18 -1.15
C ILE A 65 -4.78 -14.55 -1.54
N ALA A 66 -3.48 -14.73 -1.33
CA ALA A 66 -2.79 -16.03 -1.42
C ALA A 66 -2.66 -16.64 -0.03
#